data_AF-A0A8S9TJ27-F1
#
_entry.id   AF-A0A8S9TJ27-F1
#
_cell.length_a   1.000
_cell.length_b   1.000
_cell.length_c   1.000
_cell.angle_alpha   90.00
_cell.angle_beta   90.00
_cell.angle_gamma   90.00
#
_symmetry.space_group_name_H-M   'P 1'
#
loop_
_entity.id
_entity.type
_entity.pdbx_description
1 polymer ?
#
loop_
_entity_poly.entity_id
_entity_poly.type
_entity_poly.pdbx_seq_one_letter_code
_entity_poly.pdbx_strand_id
1 'polypeptide(L)' 'MFFKAVWKELREEGWTSKRPPRNALDSFYRYIRPGSDLKGKEGKDFFVGEEALLAFYLREIALSPATRKSLCPL' A
#
# COMPACT_ATOMS: atom_id res chain seq x y z
N MET A 1 -11.52 -5.95 -10.21
CA MET A 1 -11.50 -4.65 -10.90
C MET A 1 -11.07 -3.53 -9.97
N PHE A 2 -11.66 -3.41 -8.77
CA PHE A 2 -11.35 -2.36 -7.78
C PHE A 2 -9.88 -2.31 -7.33
N PHE A 3 -9.29 -3.44 -6.93
CA PHE A 3 -7.89 -3.49 -6.50
C PHE A 3 -6.91 -2.93 -7.53
N LYS A 4 -7.09 -3.25 -8.82
CA LYS A 4 -6.20 -2.78 -9.89
C LYS A 4 -6.22 -1.26 -10.03
N ALA A 5 -7.38 -0.62 -9.82
CA ALA A 5 -7.52 0.83 -9.89
C ALA A 5 -6.83 1.50 -8.69
N VAL A 6 -7.14 1.02 -7.47
CA VAL A 6 -6.50 1.49 -6.24
C VAL A 6 -4.98 1.31 -6.30
N TRP A 7 -4.53 0.13 -6.76
CA TRP A 7 -3.10 -0.15 -6.88
C TRP A 7 -2.42 0.72 -7.93
N LYS A 8 -3.11 1.10 -9.01
CA LYS A 8 -2.57 2.04 -10.00
C LYS A 8 -2.33 3.41 -9.35
N GLU A 9 -3.32 3.95 -8.64
CA GLU A 9 -3.22 5.23 -7.91
C GLU A 9 -2.08 5.20 -6.88
N LEU A 10 -2.03 4.17 -6.03
CA LEU A 10 -0.97 4.03 -5.03
C LEU A 10 0.42 3.96 -5.66
N ARG A 11 0.57 3.29 -6.82
CA ARG A 11 1.88 3.29 -7.51
C ARG A 11 2.28 4.67 -8.03
N GLU A 12 1.33 5.50 -8.45
CA GLU A 12 1.59 6.89 -8.85
C GLU A 12 2.07 7.73 -7.65
N GLU A 13 1.64 7.38 -6.43
CA GLU A 13 2.14 7.96 -5.17
C GLU A 13 3.47 7.35 -4.67
N GLY A 14 4.07 6.41 -5.42
CA GLY A 14 5.36 5.82 -5.10
C GLY A 14 5.31 4.52 -4.28
N TRP A 15 4.14 3.90 -4.13
CA TRP A 15 4.03 2.60 -3.48
C TRP A 15 4.71 1.51 -4.32
N THR A 16 5.30 0.52 -3.65
CA THR A 16 5.98 -0.62 -4.30
C THR A 16 5.45 -1.96 -3.81
N SER A 17 5.68 -3.04 -4.54
CA SER A 17 5.29 -4.38 -4.07
C SER A 17 6.40 -5.41 -4.24
N LYS A 18 6.43 -6.39 -3.35
CA LYS A 18 7.35 -7.53 -3.39
C LYS A 18 6.55 -8.83 -3.40
N ARG A 19 6.99 -9.78 -4.22
CA ARG A 19 6.46 -11.14 -4.23
C ARG A 19 6.78 -11.84 -2.91
N PRO A 20 5.92 -12.77 -2.46
CA PRO A 20 6.29 -13.65 -1.36
C PRO A 20 7.59 -14.39 -1.70
N PRO A 21 8.50 -14.59 -0.72
CA PRO A 21 9.64 -15.47 -0.91
C PRO A 21 9.18 -16.84 -1.40
N ARG A 22 9.94 -17.47 -2.31
CA ARG A 22 9.58 -18.78 -2.89
C ARG A 22 9.37 -19.87 -1.83
N ASN A 23 10.02 -19.72 -0.67
CA ASN A 23 9.97 -20.67 0.44
C ASN A 23 9.10 -20.17 1.61
N ALA A 24 8.32 -19.11 1.42
CA ALA A 24 7.42 -18.62 2.45
C ALA A 24 6.16 -19.48 2.48
N LEU A 25 5.63 -19.70 3.69
CA LEU A 25 4.34 -20.37 3.90
C LEU A 25 3.18 -19.50 3.38
N ASP A 26 3.37 -18.17 3.30
CA ASP A 26 2.38 -17.25 2.74
C ASP A 26 2.63 -16.98 1.25
N SER A 27 1.57 -17.11 0.45
CA SER A 27 1.60 -16.80 -1.00
C SER A 27 1.25 -15.34 -1.31
N PHE A 28 1.23 -14.46 -0.31
CA PHE A 28 0.71 -13.11 -0.45
C PHE A 28 1.79 -12.10 -0.83
N TYR A 29 1.44 -11.21 -1.75
CA TYR A 29 2.27 -10.05 -2.05
C TYR A 29 2.36 -9.12 -0.84
N ARG A 30 3.51 -8.47 -0.70
CA ARG A 30 3.74 -7.41 0.28
C ARG A 30 3.72 -6.07 -0.44
N TYR A 31 2.84 -5.17 -0.01
CA TYR A 31 2.68 -3.82 -0.56
C TYR A 31 3.29 -2.82 0.40
N ILE A 32 4.22 -1.99 -0.08
CA ILE A 32 5.14 -1.21 0.74
C ILE A 32 4.86 0.27 0.51
N ARG A 33 4.70 1.02 1.60
CA ARG A 33 4.42 2.44 1.59
C ARG A 33 5.65 3.24 1.10
N PRO A 34 5.49 4.39 0.42
CA PRO A 34 6.60 5.24 0.04
C PRO A 34 7.44 5.63 1.25
N GLY A 35 8.76 5.45 1.15
CA GLY A 35 9.70 5.72 2.25
C GLY A 35 9.75 4.67 3.37
N SER A 36 8.95 3.61 3.28
CA SER A 36 8.95 2.48 4.22
C SER A 36 9.69 1.26 3.65
N ASP A 37 9.90 0.24 4.49
CA ASP A 37 10.51 -1.04 4.08
C ASP A 37 9.87 -2.23 4.81
N LEU A 38 10.13 -3.45 4.32
CA LEU A 38 9.63 -4.69 4.91
C LEU A 38 10.16 -5.00 6.32
N LYS A 39 11.23 -4.33 6.76
CA LYS A 39 11.68 -4.40 8.16
C LYS A 39 10.81 -3.57 9.11
N GLY A 40 9.90 -2.77 8.57
CA GLY A 40 8.95 -1.95 9.33
C GLY A 40 7.80 -2.77 9.93
N LYS A 41 6.72 -2.07 10.29
CA LYS A 41 5.54 -2.67 10.91
C LYS A 41 4.47 -3.00 9.87
N GLU A 42 3.97 -4.23 9.89
CA GLU A 42 2.80 -4.63 9.11
C GLU A 42 1.57 -3.80 9.48
N GLY A 43 0.79 -3.39 8.48
CA GLY A 43 -0.37 -2.51 8.64
C GLY A 43 -0.03 -1.02 8.71
N LYS A 44 1.26 -0.64 8.66
CA LYS A 44 1.73 0.75 8.67
C LYS A 44 2.75 1.03 7.57
N ASP A 45 3.82 0.23 7.55
CA ASP A 45 4.96 0.36 6.64
C ASP A 45 4.81 -0.55 5.42
N PHE A 46 4.21 -1.72 5.61
CA PHE A 46 3.81 -2.62 4.54
C PHE A 46 2.51 -3.36 4.89
N PHE A 47 1.86 -3.92 3.88
CA PHE A 47 0.61 -4.67 3.98
C PHE A 47 0.75 -6.01 3.27
N VAL A 48 0.24 -7.08 3.87
CA VAL A 48 0.31 -8.44 3.31
C VAL A 48 -1.03 -8.78 2.67
N GLY A 49 -1.03 -8.97 1.35
CA GLY A 49 -2.22 -9.30 0.57
C GLY A 49 -3.06 -8.08 0.17
N GLU A 50 -3.90 -8.28 -0.84
CA GLU A 50 -4.74 -7.23 -1.43
C GLU A 50 -5.77 -6.70 -0.42
N GLU A 51 -6.34 -7.59 0.40
CA GLU A 51 -7.39 -7.27 1.38
C GLU A 51 -6.90 -6.26 2.44
N ALA A 52 -5.73 -6.51 3.02
CA ALA A 52 -5.15 -5.61 4.03
C ALA A 52 -4.85 -4.22 3.46
N LEU A 53 -4.35 -4.15 2.22
CA LEU A 53 -4.09 -2.87 1.55
C LEU A 53 -5.39 -2.11 1.27
N LEU A 54 -6.43 -2.80 0.80
CA LEU A 54 -7.73 -2.17 0.50
C LEU A 54 -8.43 -1.67 1.77
N ALA A 55 -8.39 -2.43 2.86
CA ALA A 55 -8.95 -2.01 4.14
C ALA A 55 -8.29 -0.71 4.62
N PHE A 56 -6.95 -0.62 4.51
CA PHE A 56 -6.22 0.61 4.80
C PHE A 56 -6.60 1.75 3.85
N TYR A 57 -6.59 1.52 2.54
CA TYR A 57 -6.92 2.54 1.55
C TYR A 57 -8.31 3.14 1.79
N LEU A 58 -9.32 2.30 2.03
CA LEU A 58 -10.67 2.76 2.31
C LEU A 58 -10.71 3.60 3.57
N ARG A 59 -10.11 3.12 4.66
CA ARG A 59 -10.16 3.78 5.96
C ARG A 59 -9.40 5.11 5.99
N GLU A 60 -8.19 5.14 5.46
CA GLU A 60 -7.23 6.22 5.71
C GLU A 60 -7.05 7.16 4.51
N ILE A 61 -7.29 6.68 3.28
CA ILE A 61 -7.09 7.47 2.05
C ILE A 61 -8.43 7.90 1.44
N ALA A 62 -9.36 6.96 1.26
CA ALA A 62 -10.63 7.25 0.59
C ALA A 62 -11.61 7.99 1.50
N LEU A 63 -11.66 7.64 2.80
CA LEU A 63 -12.58 8.22 3.77
C LEU A 63 -12.01 9.40 4.57
N SER A 64 -10.72 9.73 4.42
CA SER A 64 -10.13 10.91 5.04
C SER A 64 -10.27 12.14 4.12
N PRO A 65 -10.99 13.20 4.51
CA PRO A 65 -11.14 14.41 3.69
C PRO A 65 -9.86 15.26 3.57
N ALA A 66 -8.73 14.85 4.18
CA ALA A 66 -7.55 15.71 4.35
C ALA A 66 -6.35 15.41 3.44
N THR A 67 -6.32 14.32 2.67
CA THR A 67 -5.04 13.85 2.06
C THR A 67 -5.12 13.66 0.55
N ARG A 68 -5.57 14.66 -0.20
CA ARG A 68 -5.42 14.64 -1.67
C ARG A 68 -4.71 15.84 -2.30
N LYS A 69 -4.23 16.80 -1.51
CA LYS A 69 -3.34 17.87 -1.99
C LYS A 69 -2.37 18.32 -0.89
N SER A 70 -1.17 17.74 -0.84
CA SER A 70 -0.03 18.40 -0.16
C SER A 70 1.37 17.91 -0.57
N LEU A 71 1.54 17.31 -1.76
CA LEU A 71 2.87 17.10 -2.35
C LEU A 71 3.09 18.10 -3.48
N CYS A 72 3.27 19.35 -3.07
CA CYS A 72 4.12 20.38 -3.69
C CYS A 72 3.90 21.72 -2.95
N PRO A 73 4.94 22.27 -2.32
CA PRO A 73 5.15 23.71 -2.39
C PRO A 73 6.52 24.00 -3.00
N LEU A 74 6.44 24.57 -4.22
CA LEU A 74 7.42 25.39 -4.95
C LEU A 74 8.78 24.77 -5.30
#